data_AF-A0AAF0E1P7-F1
#
_entry.id   AF-A0AAF0E1P7-F1
#
_cell.length_a   1.000
_cell.length_b   1.000
_cell.length_c   1.000
_cell.angle_alpha   90.00
_cell.angle_beta   90.00
_cell.angle_gamma   90.00
#
_symmetry.space_group_name_H-M   'P 1'
#
loop_
_entity.id
_entity.type
_entity.pdbx_description
1 polymer ?
#
loop_
_entity_poly.entity_id
_entity_poly.type
_entity_poly.pdbx_seq_one_letter_code
_entity_poly.pdbx_strand_id
1 'polypeptide(L)'
;MRLRKLCEVLPHLRDLPSCAERPPGSFDVFGYGSIIFKPPPHVISYTTGYIRGFVRRFALHSEDHRGTPERPGRVVTLVSADHWRSLPGADEAPEGDIVWGISYTIDPAYADEVRAYLDNREKIGYAPEWAPILGYHGTSKQPQVLVPEALVYVGLPDNEAFVGPQPLDELAERIHTCHGPSGPNDEYLLRLAEAAEKTESVSYDMQYSNSTQEEIAKQSEDDPIGAANRVVKMPHIGEPGHKTFAKAKYGVVHPGDRSSHHQVPWFDKGEFPFTQPDGSARDSRGALKHVPKSSNGFVLKDNLKLSGDAVQPYYITEDYNADDVKRAIIVIPGMPRDSWKWTTLMQNAFRYVYTNKKYGMKKKDTIIVSPLALIKEDMEAGAVDNDSWAVYKNSFWSAGGHTISPKLKNPVSYFTMLDKLVDMLLDKSKFPNIDKVVIAGHSLGAQAVQRYSVVRKYNKDQEDSLLWWIGNPGSWVWLTDKRPTYWPKCPDLMNTWPYGLNESALPDYNKNANAGDLVNNFRGRTVQIALALDDNGAGNTHCQAYYQGANHLDRGTHFVKTLSNMDGGFPSTFEVNYVAHVAHQDYPMFASFRSLDFIFGKDF
;
A
#
# COMPACT_ATOMS: atom_id res chain seq x y z
N MET A 1 18.05 -0.36 8.53
CA MET A 1 19.26 -0.45 7.73
C MET A 1 19.29 0.81 6.88
N ARG A 2 20.16 1.78 7.24
CA ARG A 2 20.29 3.09 6.56
C ARG A 2 20.24 2.93 5.05
N LEU A 3 19.84 3.99 4.31
CA LEU A 3 20.29 4.29 2.94
C LEU A 3 21.33 3.25 2.53
N ARG A 4 21.03 2.32 1.62
CA ARG A 4 22.11 1.79 0.79
C ARG A 4 22.81 3.06 0.32
N LYS A 5 23.97 3.39 0.91
CA LYS A 5 24.47 4.78 0.89
C LYS A 5 24.50 5.15 -0.59
N LEU A 6 24.18 6.39 -0.97
CA LEU A 6 24.37 6.83 -2.36
C LEU A 6 25.79 6.41 -2.85
N CYS A 7 26.77 6.38 -1.94
CA CYS A 7 28.14 5.87 -2.09
C CYS A 7 28.33 4.34 -2.26
N GLU A 8 27.30 3.51 -2.15
CA GLU A 8 27.30 2.08 -2.48
C GLU A 8 27.02 1.89 -3.98
N VAL A 9 26.07 2.65 -4.53
CA VAL A 9 25.74 2.70 -5.97
C VAL A 9 26.72 3.58 -6.73
N LEU A 10 27.21 4.65 -6.09
CA LEU A 10 28.16 5.62 -6.65
C LEU A 10 29.43 5.68 -5.78
N PRO A 11 30.34 4.69 -5.86
CA PRO A 11 31.50 4.58 -4.98
C PRO A 11 32.40 5.81 -4.95
N HIS A 12 32.45 6.59 -6.04
CA HIS A 12 33.24 7.82 -6.13
C HIS A 12 32.78 8.93 -5.18
N LEU A 13 31.56 8.85 -4.64
CA LEU A 13 31.05 9.82 -3.67
C LEU A 13 31.47 9.53 -2.23
N ARG A 14 32.08 8.37 -1.95
CA ARG A 14 32.30 7.89 -0.58
C ARG A 14 33.11 8.84 0.29
N ASP A 15 34.12 9.47 -0.30
CA ASP A 15 35.10 10.30 0.39
C ASP A 15 34.96 11.79 0.03
N LEU A 16 33.94 12.15 -0.76
CA LEU A 16 33.67 13.53 -1.15
C LEU A 16 32.71 14.19 -0.13
N PRO A 17 32.97 15.42 0.32
CA PRO A 17 32.03 16.18 1.14
C PRO A 17 30.78 16.55 0.31
N SER A 18 29.61 16.49 0.97
CA SER A 18 28.32 16.84 0.38
C SER A 18 27.87 18.24 0.78
N CYS A 19 27.28 19.02 -0.12
CA CYS A 19 26.75 20.37 0.14
C CYS A 19 27.78 21.34 0.74
N ALA A 20 29.05 21.22 0.34
CA ALA A 20 30.13 22.11 0.78
C ALA A 20 30.02 23.49 0.13
N GLU A 21 30.51 24.53 0.81
CA GLU A 21 30.63 25.85 0.22
C GLU A 21 31.61 25.82 -0.97
N ARG A 22 31.17 26.40 -2.09
CA ARG A 22 31.96 26.51 -3.33
C ARG A 22 33.20 27.39 -3.11
N PRO A 23 34.43 26.85 -3.21
CA PRO A 23 35.64 27.66 -3.05
C PRO A 23 35.77 28.73 -4.14
N PRO A 24 36.35 29.91 -3.86
CA PRO A 24 36.63 30.91 -4.90
C PRO A 24 37.44 30.33 -6.06
N GLY A 25 37.01 30.60 -7.30
CA GLY A 25 37.65 30.09 -8.52
C GLY A 25 37.24 28.68 -8.96
N SER A 26 36.46 27.96 -8.15
CA SER A 26 35.86 26.67 -8.56
C SER A 26 34.62 26.89 -9.43
N PHE A 27 34.15 25.84 -10.10
CA PHE A 27 32.82 25.80 -10.70
C PHE A 27 32.12 24.47 -10.44
N ASP A 28 30.80 24.48 -10.54
CA ASP A 28 29.97 23.29 -10.40
C ASP A 28 29.50 22.81 -11.78
N VAL A 29 29.48 21.50 -11.99
CA VAL A 29 28.89 20.86 -13.17
C VAL A 29 27.75 19.92 -12.75
N PHE A 30 26.60 20.03 -13.41
CA PHE A 30 25.43 19.21 -13.13
C PHE A 30 25.37 18.00 -14.06
N GLY A 31 25.40 16.81 -13.47
CA GLY A 31 25.17 15.56 -14.16
C GLY A 31 23.72 15.11 -14.07
N TYR A 32 23.08 14.92 -15.22
CA TYR A 32 21.75 14.32 -15.36
C TYR A 32 21.77 12.98 -16.14
N GLY A 33 22.91 12.64 -16.76
CA GLY A 33 23.16 11.42 -17.53
C GLY A 33 24.39 10.69 -17.01
N SER A 34 25.34 10.37 -17.89
CA SER A 34 26.53 9.60 -17.50
C SER A 34 27.39 10.26 -16.42
N ILE A 35 27.39 11.60 -16.34
CA ILE A 35 28.14 12.35 -15.31
C ILE A 35 27.71 11.94 -13.89
N ILE A 36 26.47 11.47 -13.68
CA ILE A 36 26.01 10.99 -12.37
C ILE A 36 26.90 9.83 -11.88
N PHE A 37 27.16 8.83 -12.72
CA PHE A 37 27.94 7.64 -12.35
C PHE A 37 29.38 7.62 -12.89
N LYS A 38 29.77 8.63 -13.66
CA LYS A 38 31.11 8.82 -14.22
C LYS A 38 31.45 10.33 -14.20
N PRO A 39 31.76 10.89 -13.01
CA PRO A 39 32.06 12.32 -12.88
C PRO A 39 33.34 12.71 -13.65
N PRO A 40 33.57 14.00 -13.92
CA PRO A 40 34.86 14.49 -14.38
C PRO A 40 35.97 14.28 -13.32
N PRO A 41 37.25 14.42 -13.69
CA PRO A 41 38.35 14.43 -12.72
C PRO A 41 38.32 15.70 -11.85
N HIS A 42 39.14 15.72 -10.78
CA HIS A 42 39.33 16.87 -9.87
C HIS A 42 38.07 17.38 -9.16
N VAL A 43 37.13 16.48 -8.88
CA VAL A 43 35.95 16.78 -8.05
C VAL A 43 36.37 16.85 -6.57
N ILE A 44 35.94 17.92 -5.89
CA ILE A 44 36.25 18.18 -4.47
C ILE A 44 35.02 18.13 -3.55
N SER A 45 33.82 18.26 -4.11
CA SER A 45 32.55 18.10 -3.39
C SER A 45 31.41 17.75 -4.34
N TYR A 46 30.28 17.32 -3.79
CA TYR A 46 29.07 17.09 -4.56
C TYR A 46 27.79 17.59 -3.85
N THR A 47 26.75 17.85 -4.62
CA THR A 47 25.43 18.27 -4.12
C THR A 47 24.35 17.58 -4.95
N THR A 48 23.51 16.76 -4.33
CA THR A 48 22.34 16.15 -4.99
C THR A 48 21.21 17.16 -5.05
N GLY A 49 20.54 17.27 -6.19
CA GLY A 49 19.44 18.21 -6.39
C GLY A 49 18.82 18.08 -7.76
N TYR A 50 18.05 19.08 -8.16
CA TYR A 50 17.35 19.12 -9.43
C TYR A 50 17.41 20.50 -10.09
N ILE A 51 17.25 20.52 -11.42
CA ILE A 51 17.01 21.73 -12.21
C ILE A 51 15.54 21.80 -12.64
N ARG A 52 15.05 22.99 -13.02
CA ARG A 52 13.67 23.22 -13.48
C ARG A 52 13.63 23.68 -14.93
N GLY A 53 12.50 23.47 -15.59
CA GLY A 53 12.22 23.92 -16.96
C GLY A 53 12.69 22.94 -18.03
N PHE A 54 13.17 21.76 -17.65
CA PHE A 54 13.72 20.75 -18.55
C PHE A 54 13.07 19.39 -18.34
N VAL A 55 13.14 18.56 -19.38
CA VAL A 55 12.85 17.13 -19.32
C VAL A 55 14.08 16.34 -19.74
N ARG A 56 14.31 15.18 -19.11
CA ARG A 56 15.36 14.23 -19.49
C ARG A 56 14.78 13.17 -20.42
N ARG A 57 15.35 13.03 -21.61
CA ARG A 57 14.86 12.07 -22.63
C ARG A 57 16.01 11.40 -23.37
N PHE A 58 15.83 10.14 -23.72
CA PHE A 58 16.73 9.37 -24.60
C PHE A 58 16.59 9.81 -26.06
N ALA A 59 16.77 11.11 -26.30
CA ALA A 59 16.46 11.78 -27.57
C ALA A 59 17.72 12.22 -28.33
N LEU A 60 18.89 11.67 -28.00
CA LEU A 60 20.14 11.96 -28.71
C LEU A 60 20.79 10.69 -29.24
N HIS A 61 21.25 10.72 -30.50
CA HIS A 61 22.11 9.70 -31.08
C HIS A 61 23.44 9.63 -30.33
N SER A 62 23.97 8.41 -30.22
CA SER A 62 25.34 8.18 -29.76
C SER A 62 26.06 7.27 -30.75
N GLU A 63 27.01 7.84 -31.49
CA GLU A 63 27.76 7.14 -32.54
C GLU A 63 29.19 6.78 -32.10
N ASP A 64 29.65 7.37 -31.01
CA ASP A 64 31.03 7.32 -30.51
C ASP A 64 31.15 6.66 -29.13
N HIS A 65 30.03 6.51 -28.40
CA HIS A 65 30.00 5.91 -27.08
C HIS A 65 29.14 4.65 -27.00
N ARG A 66 27.83 4.77 -27.24
CA ARG A 66 26.84 3.68 -27.01
C ARG A 66 26.28 3.10 -28.31
N GLY A 67 26.78 3.53 -29.46
CA GLY A 67 26.52 2.93 -30.77
C GLY A 67 27.72 3.14 -31.69
N THR A 68 27.48 2.99 -32.99
CA THR A 68 28.44 3.32 -34.06
C THR A 68 27.78 4.27 -35.06
N PRO A 69 28.54 4.90 -35.98
CA PRO A 69 27.94 5.74 -37.04
C PRO A 69 26.89 4.98 -37.88
N GLU A 70 27.11 3.69 -38.15
CA GLU A 70 26.19 2.85 -38.93
C GLU A 70 24.97 2.41 -38.12
N ARG A 71 25.11 2.35 -36.78
CA ARG A 71 24.02 1.97 -35.87
C ARG A 71 24.08 2.80 -34.58
N PRO A 72 23.59 4.05 -34.62
CA PRO A 72 23.67 4.95 -33.47
C PRO A 72 22.84 4.41 -32.29
N GLY A 73 23.40 4.54 -31.09
CA GLY A 73 22.70 4.30 -29.84
C GLY A 73 21.74 5.45 -29.50
N ARG A 74 21.21 5.42 -28.27
CA ARG A 74 20.38 6.45 -27.65
C ARG A 74 20.92 6.77 -26.27
N VAL A 75 21.19 8.04 -26.03
CA VAL A 75 21.62 8.57 -24.73
C VAL A 75 20.71 9.70 -24.30
N VAL A 76 20.74 10.03 -23.00
CA VAL A 76 19.87 11.10 -22.51
C VAL A 76 20.38 12.47 -22.89
N THR A 77 19.45 13.37 -23.14
CA THR A 77 19.69 14.80 -23.22
C THR A 77 18.65 15.56 -22.40
N LEU A 78 18.96 16.81 -22.08
CA LEU A 78 17.99 17.77 -21.56
C LEU A 78 17.37 18.54 -22.71
N VAL A 79 16.05 18.63 -22.71
CA VAL A 79 15.28 19.47 -23.62
C VAL A 79 14.44 20.41 -22.77
N SER A 80 14.29 21.68 -23.17
CA SER A 80 13.36 22.55 -22.48
C SER A 80 11.95 21.96 -22.54
N ALA A 81 11.23 21.98 -21.43
CA ALA A 81 9.94 21.31 -21.32
C ALA A 81 8.93 21.83 -22.34
N ASP A 82 8.94 23.15 -22.60
CA ASP A 82 8.08 23.77 -23.60
C ASP A 82 8.40 23.31 -25.03
N HIS A 83 9.69 23.17 -25.36
CA HIS A 83 10.09 22.66 -26.67
C HIS A 83 9.70 21.19 -26.83
N TRP A 84 9.97 20.34 -25.83
CA TRP A 84 9.58 18.92 -25.88
C TRP A 84 8.07 18.78 -26.08
N ARG A 85 7.26 19.49 -25.29
CA ARG A 85 5.79 19.48 -25.40
C ARG A 85 5.27 19.96 -26.77
N SER A 86 6.05 20.75 -27.51
CA SER A 86 5.69 21.19 -28.85
C SER A 86 5.92 20.13 -29.94
N LEU A 87 6.70 19.09 -29.65
CA LEU A 87 7.04 18.06 -30.63
C LEU A 87 5.90 17.03 -30.77
N PRO A 88 5.55 16.61 -32.00
CA PRO A 88 4.58 15.55 -32.23
C PRO A 88 5.03 14.25 -31.55
N GLY A 89 4.10 13.60 -30.84
CA GLY A 89 4.37 12.32 -30.17
C GLY A 89 5.17 12.42 -28.86
N ALA A 90 5.38 13.64 -28.35
CA ALA A 90 6.03 13.86 -27.06
C ALA A 90 5.23 13.24 -25.90
N ASP A 91 5.95 12.55 -25.02
CA ASP A 91 5.47 11.99 -23.78
C ASP A 91 5.62 12.98 -22.61
N GLU A 92 4.79 12.82 -21.59
CA GLU A 92 4.91 13.59 -20.35
C GLU A 92 5.99 12.99 -19.43
N ALA A 93 6.77 13.85 -18.77
CA ALA A 93 7.74 13.41 -17.77
C ALA A 93 7.02 13.12 -16.44
N PRO A 94 7.17 11.92 -15.85
CA PRO A 94 6.50 11.58 -14.58
C PRO A 94 6.92 12.46 -13.40
N GLU A 95 8.08 13.10 -13.49
CA GLU A 95 8.64 14.05 -12.53
C GLU A 95 8.10 15.48 -12.71
N GLY A 96 7.44 15.79 -13.83
CA GLY A 96 7.13 17.14 -14.28
C GLY A 96 8.33 17.81 -14.97
N ASP A 97 8.32 19.15 -15.04
CA ASP A 97 9.37 19.95 -15.70
C ASP A 97 10.62 20.11 -14.82
N ILE A 98 11.06 19.02 -14.17
CA ILE A 98 12.27 18.97 -13.32
C ILE A 98 13.13 17.76 -13.66
N VAL A 99 14.45 17.91 -13.48
CA VAL A 99 15.39 16.81 -13.69
C VAL A 99 16.34 16.68 -12.51
N TRP A 100 16.35 15.49 -11.91
CA TRP A 100 17.25 15.12 -10.82
C TRP A 100 18.64 14.72 -11.29
N GLY A 101 19.62 15.05 -10.47
CA GLY A 101 21.02 14.77 -10.76
C GLY A 101 21.95 15.10 -9.60
N ILE A 102 23.23 15.17 -9.92
CA ILE A 102 24.30 15.51 -8.98
C ILE A 102 25.11 16.67 -9.55
N SER A 103 25.26 17.70 -8.75
CA SER A 103 26.22 18.78 -8.98
C SER A 103 27.57 18.39 -8.40
N TYR A 104 28.63 18.54 -9.17
CA TYR A 104 30.01 18.26 -8.75
C TYR A 104 30.82 19.55 -8.78
N THR A 105 31.44 19.88 -7.66
CA THR A 105 32.32 21.05 -7.53
C THR A 105 33.73 20.65 -7.95
N ILE A 106 34.31 21.42 -8.87
CA ILE A 106 35.64 21.17 -9.43
C ILE A 106 36.69 21.98 -8.67
N ASP A 107 37.82 21.36 -8.36
CA ASP A 107 38.97 22.04 -7.76
C ASP A 107 39.38 23.27 -8.59
N PRO A 108 39.46 24.47 -7.98
CA PRO A 108 39.85 25.69 -8.69
C PRO A 108 41.19 25.58 -9.41
N ALA A 109 42.13 24.76 -8.94
CA ALA A 109 43.43 24.57 -9.58
C ALA A 109 43.35 23.89 -10.95
N TYR A 110 42.24 23.19 -11.24
CA TYR A 110 42.04 22.41 -12.46
C TYR A 110 40.80 22.85 -13.25
N ALA A 111 40.22 24.01 -12.92
CA ALA A 111 38.95 24.45 -13.50
C ALA A 111 39.00 24.53 -15.04
N ASP A 112 40.04 25.15 -15.61
CA ASP A 112 40.20 25.29 -17.07
C ASP A 112 40.42 23.94 -17.76
N GLU A 113 41.20 23.05 -17.14
CA GLU A 113 41.45 21.70 -17.66
C GLU A 113 40.16 20.87 -17.70
N VAL A 114 39.41 20.86 -16.60
CA VAL A 114 38.16 20.11 -16.51
C VAL A 114 37.10 20.70 -17.44
N ARG A 115 37.05 22.02 -17.61
CA ARG A 115 36.17 22.68 -18.57
C ARG A 115 36.48 22.22 -20.00
N ALA A 116 37.74 22.24 -20.41
CA ALA A 116 38.16 21.74 -21.73
C ALA A 116 37.88 20.25 -21.90
N TYR A 117 38.06 19.43 -20.85
CA TYR A 117 37.70 18.02 -20.85
C TYR A 117 36.20 17.80 -21.07
N LEU A 118 35.34 18.54 -20.38
CA LEU A 118 33.89 18.45 -20.50
C LEU A 118 33.41 18.94 -21.87
N ASP A 119 33.96 20.05 -22.37
CA ASP A 119 33.67 20.55 -23.72
C ASP A 119 34.09 19.54 -24.79
N ASN A 120 35.12 18.72 -24.52
CA ASN A 120 35.50 17.60 -25.39
C ASN A 120 34.61 16.36 -25.24
N ARG A 121 34.14 16.08 -24.03
CA ARG A 121 33.30 14.92 -23.72
C ARG A 121 31.88 15.06 -24.26
N GLU A 122 31.35 16.28 -24.24
CA GLU A 122 29.96 16.59 -24.62
C GLU A 122 29.90 17.29 -26.01
N LYS A 123 30.88 17.02 -26.89
CA LYS A 123 31.08 17.71 -28.18
C LYS A 123 29.90 17.66 -29.16
N ILE A 124 29.15 16.56 -29.16
CA ILE A 124 28.15 16.28 -30.19
C ILE A 124 26.77 16.45 -29.57
N GLY A 125 26.03 17.45 -30.05
CA GLY A 125 24.61 17.61 -29.70
C GLY A 125 24.31 18.42 -28.44
N TYR A 126 25.31 18.94 -27.73
CA TYR A 126 25.12 19.70 -26.50
C TYR A 126 25.65 21.14 -26.56
N ALA A 127 25.00 22.04 -25.85
CA ALA A 127 25.49 23.39 -25.55
C ALA A 127 25.60 23.60 -24.03
N PRO A 128 26.60 24.36 -23.57
CA PRO A 128 26.72 24.70 -22.16
C PRO A 128 25.70 25.79 -21.77
N GLU A 129 24.94 25.54 -20.72
CA GLU A 129 24.05 26.48 -20.05
C GLU A 129 24.37 26.55 -18.55
N TRP A 130 23.98 27.63 -17.90
CA TRP A 130 24.14 27.78 -16.45
C TRP A 130 22.77 27.78 -15.79
N ALA A 131 22.58 26.90 -14.79
CA ALA A 131 21.30 26.76 -14.09
C ALA A 131 21.51 26.64 -12.57
N PRO A 132 20.57 27.16 -11.76
CA PRO A 132 20.58 26.92 -10.33
C PRO A 132 20.17 25.47 -10.02
N ILE A 133 20.86 24.85 -9.07
CA ILE A 133 20.49 23.54 -8.53
C ILE A 133 19.63 23.77 -7.29
N LEU A 134 18.40 23.28 -7.38
CA LEU A 134 17.41 23.35 -6.33
C LEU A 134 17.39 22.03 -5.57
N GLY A 135 17.01 22.08 -4.30
CA GLY A 135 16.88 20.88 -3.50
C GLY A 135 16.39 21.21 -2.10
N TYR A 136 16.51 20.23 -1.23
CA TYR A 136 16.07 20.33 0.16
C TYR A 136 17.28 20.10 1.04
N HIS A 137 17.58 21.08 1.89
CA HIS A 137 18.72 21.03 2.80
C HIS A 137 18.26 21.18 4.24
N GLY A 138 18.83 20.36 5.14
CA GLY A 138 18.42 20.29 6.53
C GLY A 138 16.95 19.87 6.69
N THR A 139 16.20 20.60 7.53
CA THR A 139 14.77 20.33 7.81
C THR A 139 13.83 21.20 6.97
N SER A 140 14.33 21.93 5.97
CA SER A 140 13.51 22.83 5.15
C SER A 140 12.54 22.04 4.28
N LYS A 141 11.26 22.43 4.32
CA LYS A 141 10.20 21.89 3.42
C LYS A 141 9.99 22.73 2.16
N GLN A 142 10.68 23.86 2.04
CA GLN A 142 10.69 24.67 0.83
C GLN A 142 11.95 24.37 0.02
N PRO A 143 11.83 24.25 -1.32
CA PRO A 143 12.98 24.08 -2.18
C PRO A 143 13.89 25.30 -2.05
N GLN A 144 15.16 25.04 -1.76
CA GLN A 144 16.20 26.06 -1.65
C GLN A 144 17.14 25.94 -2.84
N VAL A 145 17.74 27.06 -3.21
CA VAL A 145 18.88 27.07 -4.12
C VAL A 145 20.08 26.51 -3.34
N LEU A 146 20.51 25.30 -3.69
CA LEU A 146 21.65 24.65 -3.06
C LEU A 146 22.95 25.05 -3.75
N VAL A 147 22.91 25.18 -5.08
CA VAL A 147 24.00 25.72 -5.89
C VAL A 147 23.41 26.83 -6.76
N PRO A 148 23.84 28.10 -6.59
CA PRO A 148 23.28 29.21 -7.36
C PRO A 148 23.48 29.10 -8.86
N GLU A 149 24.60 28.51 -9.26
CA GLU A 149 25.02 28.46 -10.65
C GLU A 149 25.88 27.21 -10.88
N ALA A 150 25.36 26.27 -11.66
CA ALA A 150 26.06 25.08 -12.12
C ALA A 150 25.99 24.99 -13.65
N LEU A 151 27.10 24.57 -14.24
CA LEU A 151 27.24 24.30 -15.65
C LEU A 151 26.47 23.03 -16.01
N VAL A 152 25.62 23.12 -17.03
CA VAL A 152 24.81 22.03 -17.54
C VAL A 152 24.99 21.93 -19.05
N TYR A 153 25.20 20.74 -19.59
CA TYR A 153 25.23 20.53 -21.04
C TYR A 153 23.84 20.14 -21.51
N VAL A 154 23.14 21.03 -22.22
CA VAL A 154 21.75 20.84 -22.67
C VAL A 154 21.74 20.45 -24.15
N GLY A 155 20.83 19.57 -24.56
CA GLY A 155 20.70 19.16 -25.94
C GLY A 155 20.24 20.32 -26.82
N LEU A 156 20.88 20.48 -27.97
CA LEU A 156 20.46 21.41 -29.01
C LEU A 156 19.40 20.73 -29.88
N PRO A 157 18.10 21.13 -29.83
CA PRO A 157 17.06 20.46 -30.60
C PRO A 157 17.18 20.64 -32.11
N ASP A 158 17.96 21.63 -32.55
CA ASP A 158 18.34 21.90 -33.93
C ASP A 158 19.60 21.13 -34.38
N ASN A 159 20.21 20.33 -33.50
CA ASN A 159 21.36 19.50 -33.84
C ASN A 159 20.93 18.21 -34.56
N GLU A 160 21.73 17.79 -35.55
CA GLU A 160 21.48 16.57 -36.33
C GLU A 160 21.43 15.29 -35.48
N ALA A 161 22.07 15.26 -34.31
CA ALA A 161 22.02 14.13 -33.39
C ALA A 161 20.69 14.04 -32.60
N PHE A 162 19.87 15.09 -32.59
CA PHE A 162 18.59 15.09 -31.87
C PHE A 162 17.52 14.33 -32.66
N VAL A 163 16.95 13.29 -32.04
CA VAL A 163 15.94 12.44 -32.69
C VAL A 163 14.50 12.71 -32.27
N GLY A 164 14.30 13.56 -31.26
CA GLY A 164 12.98 13.84 -30.72
C GLY A 164 12.28 12.62 -30.10
N PRO A 165 10.95 12.70 -29.92
CA PRO A 165 10.14 11.62 -29.37
C PRO A 165 10.12 10.38 -30.28
N GLN A 166 10.18 9.20 -29.67
CA GLN A 166 10.05 7.91 -30.36
C GLN A 166 9.11 6.98 -29.57
N PRO A 167 8.40 6.04 -30.23
CA PRO A 167 7.67 5.00 -29.53
C PRO A 167 8.58 4.23 -28.58
N LEU A 168 8.10 3.97 -27.35
CA LEU A 168 8.90 3.36 -26.30
C LEU A 168 9.45 1.98 -26.70
N ASP A 169 8.67 1.17 -27.42
CA ASP A 169 9.10 -0.16 -27.87
C ASP A 169 10.28 -0.06 -28.85
N GLU A 170 10.22 0.86 -29.82
CA GLU A 170 11.31 1.09 -30.77
C GLU A 170 12.57 1.64 -30.09
N LEU A 171 12.37 2.55 -29.13
CA LEU A 171 13.45 3.13 -28.33
C LEU A 171 14.13 2.05 -27.47
N ALA A 172 13.34 1.20 -26.81
CA ALA A 172 13.83 0.10 -26.00
C ALA A 172 14.58 -0.93 -26.85
N GLU A 173 14.04 -1.31 -28.02
CA GLU A 173 14.71 -2.21 -28.95
C GLU A 173 16.04 -1.61 -29.45
N ARG A 174 16.06 -0.31 -29.76
CA ARG A 174 17.28 0.39 -30.16
C ARG A 174 18.33 0.35 -29.05
N ILE A 175 17.96 0.71 -27.82
CA ILE A 175 18.87 0.69 -26.66
C ILE A 175 19.36 -0.73 -26.37
N HIS A 176 18.49 -1.73 -26.45
CA HIS A 176 18.87 -3.10 -26.16
C HIS A 176 19.85 -3.69 -27.19
N THR A 177 19.72 -3.29 -28.46
CA THR A 177 20.48 -3.91 -29.57
C THR A 177 21.72 -3.11 -30.01
N CYS A 178 21.93 -1.89 -29.49
CA CYS A 178 23.08 -1.06 -29.84
C CYS A 178 24.26 -1.25 -28.89
N HIS A 179 25.46 -1.17 -29.46
CA HIS A 179 26.73 -1.28 -28.75
C HIS A 179 27.75 -0.31 -29.37
N GLY A 180 28.51 0.39 -28.53
CA GLY A 180 29.57 1.29 -28.99
C GLY A 180 30.88 1.11 -28.23
N PRO A 181 31.89 1.96 -28.48
CA PRO A 181 33.21 1.87 -27.84
C PRO A 181 33.18 1.95 -26.30
N SER A 182 32.13 2.56 -25.72
CA SER A 182 31.93 2.66 -24.27
C SER A 182 31.05 1.54 -23.69
N GLY A 183 30.72 0.53 -24.48
CA GLY A 183 29.96 -0.65 -24.08
C GLY A 183 28.53 -0.71 -24.64
N PRO A 184 27.73 -1.70 -24.21
CA PRO A 184 26.32 -1.84 -24.56
C PRO A 184 25.51 -0.60 -24.19
N ASN A 185 24.48 -0.28 -24.97
CA ASN A 185 23.65 0.88 -24.69
C ASN A 185 22.65 0.64 -23.54
N ASP A 186 22.17 -0.59 -23.34
CA ASP A 186 21.34 -0.94 -22.20
C ASP A 186 22.08 -0.80 -20.86
N GLU A 187 23.38 -1.08 -20.80
CA GLU A 187 24.21 -0.83 -19.62
C GLU A 187 24.16 0.65 -19.19
N TYR A 188 24.15 1.59 -20.15
CA TYR A 188 23.99 3.01 -19.86
C TYR A 188 22.64 3.30 -19.20
N LEU A 189 21.56 2.76 -19.77
CA LEU A 189 20.20 2.93 -19.25
C LEU A 189 20.10 2.38 -17.83
N LEU A 190 20.59 1.16 -17.60
CA LEU A 190 20.50 0.49 -16.30
C LEU A 190 21.29 1.23 -15.22
N ARG A 191 22.53 1.67 -15.53
CA ARG A 191 23.34 2.48 -14.61
C ARG A 191 22.71 3.84 -14.32
N LEU A 192 22.13 4.48 -15.34
CA LEU A 192 21.43 5.74 -15.17
C LEU A 192 20.18 5.57 -14.29
N ALA A 193 19.40 4.52 -14.51
CA ALA A 193 18.20 4.24 -13.72
C ALA A 193 18.54 4.00 -12.25
N GLU A 194 19.54 3.16 -11.96
CA GLU A 194 19.98 2.88 -10.58
C GLU A 194 20.50 4.15 -9.89
N ALA A 195 21.29 4.97 -10.59
CA ALA A 195 21.83 6.20 -10.04
C ALA A 195 20.74 7.28 -9.85
N ALA A 196 19.84 7.44 -10.83
CA ALA A 196 18.74 8.41 -10.78
C ALA A 196 17.80 8.13 -9.60
N GLU A 197 17.39 6.88 -9.40
CA GLU A 197 16.53 6.44 -8.28
C GLU A 197 17.13 6.85 -6.92
N LYS A 198 18.45 6.72 -6.75
CA LYS A 198 19.12 7.11 -5.49
C LYS A 198 19.34 8.61 -5.37
N THR A 199 19.52 9.34 -6.47
CA THR A 199 19.59 10.82 -6.43
C THR A 199 18.24 11.47 -6.14
N GLU A 200 17.15 10.83 -6.55
CA GLU A 200 15.76 11.24 -6.28
C GLU A 200 15.35 11.02 -4.82
N SER A 201 16.09 10.17 -4.08
CA SER A 201 15.77 9.78 -2.70
C SER A 201 15.97 10.86 -1.62
N VAL A 202 16.42 12.06 -1.98
CA VAL A 202 16.47 13.21 -1.06
C VAL A 202 15.27 14.14 -1.23
N SER A 203 14.43 13.96 -2.25
CA SER A 203 13.14 14.64 -2.29
C SER A 203 12.17 14.00 -3.28
N TYR A 204 11.23 13.24 -2.73
CA TYR A 204 9.87 13.12 -3.24
C TYR A 204 8.99 12.74 -2.04
N ASP A 205 7.68 13.04 -2.10
CA ASP A 205 6.65 12.70 -1.12
C ASP A 205 6.60 11.19 -0.75
N MET A 206 7.61 10.66 -0.07
CA MET A 206 7.60 9.41 0.66
C MET A 206 7.66 9.77 2.14
N GLN A 207 6.68 9.29 2.91
CA GLN A 207 6.55 9.64 4.32
C GLN A 207 7.74 9.13 5.14
N TYR A 208 8.17 7.90 4.86
CA TYR A 208 9.42 7.30 5.33
C TYR A 208 10.01 6.42 4.23
N SER A 209 11.33 6.27 4.21
CA SER A 209 12.00 5.39 3.25
C SER A 209 11.55 3.94 3.44
N ASN A 210 11.59 3.15 2.36
CA ASN A 210 11.34 1.70 2.39
C ASN A 210 12.07 1.02 3.57
N SER A 211 13.35 1.33 3.75
CA SER A 211 14.15 0.76 4.84
C SER A 211 13.63 1.11 6.25
N THR A 212 13.06 2.30 6.42
CA THR A 212 12.46 2.74 7.68
C THR A 212 11.12 2.05 7.92
N GLN A 213 10.32 1.83 6.88
CA GLN A 213 9.10 1.05 6.98
C GLN A 213 9.41 -0.40 7.40
N GLU A 214 10.41 -1.04 6.78
CA GLU A 214 10.86 -2.38 7.15
C GLU A 214 11.36 -2.47 8.60
N GLU A 215 12.09 -1.45 9.07
CA GLU A 215 12.50 -1.37 10.48
C GLU A 215 11.31 -1.28 11.43
N ILE A 216 10.26 -0.51 11.08
CA ILE A 216 9.04 -0.39 11.89
C ILE A 216 8.28 -1.71 11.89
N ALA A 217 8.12 -2.33 10.72
CA ALA A 217 7.49 -3.63 10.56
C ALA A 217 8.19 -4.68 11.44
N LYS A 218 9.52 -4.78 11.35
CA LYS A 218 10.32 -5.69 12.18
C LYS A 218 10.21 -5.36 13.67
N GLN A 219 10.30 -4.09 14.05
CA GLN A 219 10.18 -3.68 15.46
C GLN A 219 8.82 -4.09 16.05
N SER A 220 7.75 -4.10 15.26
CA SER A 220 6.42 -4.45 15.73
C SER A 220 6.24 -5.92 16.14
N GLU A 221 7.22 -6.78 15.84
CA GLU A 221 7.24 -8.17 16.29
C GLU A 221 7.45 -8.27 17.80
N ASP A 222 8.45 -7.54 18.31
CA ASP A 222 8.87 -7.62 19.71
C ASP A 222 8.42 -6.40 20.53
N ASP A 223 8.27 -5.25 19.89
CA ASP A 223 7.96 -3.95 20.51
C ASP A 223 6.89 -3.21 19.70
N PRO A 224 5.62 -3.67 19.76
CA PRO A 224 4.51 -3.05 19.03
C PRO A 224 4.28 -1.58 19.45
N ILE A 225 4.61 -1.22 20.69
CA ILE A 225 4.38 0.13 21.22
C ILE A 225 5.48 1.09 20.77
N GLY A 226 6.74 0.66 20.75
CA GLY A 226 7.82 1.45 20.16
C GLY A 226 7.65 1.62 18.65
N ALA A 227 7.19 0.59 17.95
CA ALA A 227 6.80 0.70 16.53
C ALA A 227 5.70 1.75 16.36
N ALA A 228 4.61 1.67 17.13
CA ALA A 228 3.53 2.67 17.09
C ALA A 228 4.02 4.10 17.41
N ASN A 229 4.96 4.24 18.35
CA ASN A 229 5.58 5.53 18.69
C ASN A 229 6.44 6.12 17.57
N ARG A 230 6.99 5.29 16.66
CA ARG A 230 7.66 5.76 15.44
C ARG A 230 6.66 6.15 14.36
N VAL A 231 5.57 5.39 14.23
CA VAL A 231 4.53 5.63 13.24
C VAL A 231 3.81 6.96 13.49
N VAL A 232 3.40 7.28 14.71
CA VAL A 232 2.76 8.59 15.01
C VAL A 232 3.68 9.80 14.76
N LYS A 233 4.99 9.59 14.66
CA LYS A 233 5.98 10.64 14.33
C LYS A 233 6.22 10.76 12.85
N MET A 234 5.59 9.91 12.03
CA MET A 234 5.68 10.01 10.59
C MET A 234 5.22 11.38 10.11
N PRO A 235 5.95 12.03 9.19
CA PRO A 235 5.57 13.33 8.64
C PRO A 235 4.14 13.31 8.11
N HIS A 236 3.31 14.28 8.49
CA HIS A 236 1.94 14.43 7.97
C HIS A 236 0.95 13.30 8.31
N ILE A 237 1.32 12.30 9.13
CA ILE A 237 0.42 11.19 9.48
C ILE A 237 -0.83 11.68 10.21
N GLY A 238 -0.68 12.69 11.07
CA GLY A 238 -1.76 13.30 11.85
C GLY A 238 -2.47 14.46 11.15
N GLU A 239 -2.22 14.72 9.86
CA GLU A 239 -2.82 15.83 9.11
C GLU A 239 -4.06 15.35 8.30
N PRO A 240 -5.28 15.76 8.68
CA PRO A 240 -6.50 15.36 7.98
C PRO A 240 -6.51 15.82 6.52
N GLY A 241 -6.81 14.91 5.61
CA GLY A 241 -6.91 15.22 4.18
C GLY A 241 -5.57 15.43 3.48
N HIS A 242 -4.44 15.13 4.14
CA HIS A 242 -3.14 15.08 3.47
C HIS A 242 -3.19 14.10 2.29
N LYS A 243 -2.50 14.42 1.19
CA LYS A 243 -2.48 13.57 0.00
C LYS A 243 -1.95 12.18 0.33
N THR A 244 -2.54 11.16 -0.29
CA THR A 244 -2.10 9.77 -0.12
C THR A 244 -0.62 9.60 -0.50
N PHE A 245 0.13 8.86 0.31
CA PHE A 245 1.51 8.47 0.05
C PHE A 245 1.57 7.36 -1.01
N ALA A 246 0.50 6.58 -1.12
CA ALA A 246 0.33 5.53 -2.10
C ALA A 246 0.11 6.12 -3.51
N LYS A 247 1.22 6.38 -4.23
CA LYS A 247 1.18 6.85 -5.63
C LYS A 247 1.67 5.76 -6.57
N ALA A 248 1.05 5.72 -7.75
CA ALA A 248 1.38 4.68 -8.72
C ALA A 248 2.80 4.79 -9.29
N LYS A 249 3.26 6.03 -9.45
CA LYS A 249 4.64 6.33 -9.87
C LYS A 249 5.74 5.91 -8.90
N TYR A 250 5.39 5.48 -7.69
CA TYR A 250 6.35 5.01 -6.67
C TYR A 250 6.30 3.49 -6.47
N GLY A 251 5.59 2.75 -7.34
CA GLY A 251 5.41 1.30 -7.22
C GLY A 251 4.49 0.87 -6.06
N VAL A 252 3.90 1.83 -5.32
CA VAL A 252 3.02 1.57 -4.17
C VAL A 252 1.58 1.24 -4.60
N VAL A 253 1.19 1.59 -5.84
CA VAL A 253 -0.11 1.26 -6.47
C VAL A 253 0.14 1.08 -7.97
N HIS A 254 -0.58 0.26 -8.72
CA HIS A 254 -0.43 0.24 -10.20
C HIS A 254 -1.38 1.27 -10.88
N PRO A 255 -0.96 1.94 -11.97
CA PRO A 255 -1.86 2.83 -12.73
C PRO A 255 -3.03 2.05 -13.31
N GLY A 256 -4.26 2.46 -13.01
CA GLY A 256 -5.49 1.82 -13.49
C GLY A 256 -6.02 0.68 -12.62
N ASP A 257 -5.36 0.37 -11.51
CA ASP A 257 -5.64 -0.85 -10.76
C ASP A 257 -6.54 -0.62 -9.53
N ARG A 258 -7.76 -1.16 -9.56
CA ARG A 258 -8.60 -1.39 -8.36
C ARG A 258 -8.37 -2.79 -7.77
N SER A 259 -7.36 -3.51 -8.26
CA SER A 259 -7.16 -4.95 -8.12
C SER A 259 -5.65 -5.26 -7.94
N SER A 260 -5.12 -4.97 -6.76
CA SER A 260 -3.71 -5.14 -6.36
C SER A 260 -3.20 -6.59 -6.50
N HIS A 261 -2.65 -6.95 -7.66
CA HIS A 261 -2.24 -8.32 -7.97
C HIS A 261 -0.71 -8.56 -8.02
N HIS A 262 0.14 -7.52 -7.95
CA HIS A 262 1.60 -7.66 -8.11
C HIS A 262 2.47 -7.20 -6.92
N GLN A 263 1.90 -6.96 -5.73
CA GLN A 263 2.58 -6.15 -4.70
C GLN A 263 3.15 -6.91 -3.50
N VAL A 264 3.49 -8.16 -3.68
CA VAL A 264 3.94 -9.01 -2.57
C VAL A 264 5.39 -9.41 -2.83
N PRO A 265 6.36 -8.84 -2.09
CA PRO A 265 7.79 -8.91 -2.43
C PRO A 265 8.37 -10.33 -2.60
N TRP A 266 7.74 -11.35 -2.04
CA TRP A 266 8.19 -12.75 -2.15
C TRP A 266 7.55 -13.54 -3.30
N PHE A 267 6.70 -12.91 -4.13
CA PHE A 267 6.19 -13.50 -5.37
C PHE A 267 6.97 -13.05 -6.61
N ASP A 268 8.19 -12.56 -6.38
CA ASP A 268 9.06 -11.99 -7.40
C ASP A 268 9.21 -12.93 -8.62
N LYS A 269 9.11 -12.35 -9.83
CA LYS A 269 9.06 -12.99 -11.17
C LYS A 269 7.75 -13.65 -11.63
N GLY A 270 6.66 -13.58 -10.87
CA GLY A 270 5.36 -14.10 -11.32
C GLY A 270 5.28 -15.63 -11.39
N GLU A 271 6.22 -16.34 -10.74
CA GLU A 271 6.33 -17.81 -10.79
C GLU A 271 5.37 -18.53 -9.85
N PHE A 272 4.60 -17.81 -9.03
CA PHE A 272 3.64 -18.44 -8.14
C PHE A 272 2.21 -18.40 -8.71
N PRO A 273 1.47 -19.51 -8.68
CA PRO A 273 0.11 -19.54 -9.23
C PRO A 273 -0.81 -18.54 -8.51
N PHE A 274 -1.15 -17.45 -9.19
CA PHE A 274 -2.13 -16.48 -8.73
C PHE A 274 -3.42 -16.64 -9.52
N THR A 275 -4.54 -16.86 -8.83
CA THR A 275 -5.86 -16.88 -9.48
C THR A 275 -6.44 -15.48 -9.48
N GLN A 276 -6.66 -14.92 -10.67
CA GLN A 276 -7.30 -13.62 -10.83
C GLN A 276 -8.76 -13.69 -10.34
N PRO A 277 -9.18 -12.83 -9.40
CA PRO A 277 -10.55 -12.79 -8.95
C PRO A 277 -11.52 -12.39 -10.07
N ASP A 278 -12.70 -12.99 -10.07
CA ASP A 278 -13.74 -12.58 -11.01
C ASP A 278 -14.19 -11.14 -10.71
N GLY A 279 -14.35 -10.37 -11.78
CA GLY A 279 -14.83 -8.99 -11.69
C GLY A 279 -16.24 -8.90 -11.11
N SER A 280 -16.61 -7.71 -10.64
CA SER A 280 -17.96 -7.43 -10.16
C SER A 280 -18.72 -6.52 -11.13
N ALA A 281 -19.79 -7.03 -11.75
CA ALA A 281 -20.69 -6.21 -12.55
C ALA A 281 -21.45 -5.23 -11.65
N ARG A 282 -21.35 -3.93 -11.93
CA ARG A 282 -21.96 -2.87 -11.12
C ARG A 282 -22.78 -1.87 -11.93
N ASP A 283 -23.73 -1.22 -11.28
CA ASP A 283 -24.42 -0.04 -11.82
C ASP A 283 -23.63 1.26 -11.56
N SER A 284 -24.16 2.39 -12.02
CA SER A 284 -23.53 3.71 -11.84
C SER A 284 -23.45 4.17 -10.37
N ARG A 285 -24.22 3.56 -9.47
CA ARG A 285 -24.19 3.80 -8.02
C ARG A 285 -23.17 2.89 -7.31
N GLY A 286 -22.55 1.94 -8.03
CA GLY A 286 -21.65 0.94 -7.48
C GLY A 286 -22.36 -0.27 -6.85
N ALA A 287 -23.67 -0.40 -7.08
CA ALA A 287 -24.44 -1.56 -6.65
C ALA A 287 -24.11 -2.78 -7.49
N LEU A 288 -24.06 -3.96 -6.88
CA LEU A 288 -23.88 -5.23 -7.57
C LEU A 288 -25.10 -5.49 -8.46
N LYS A 289 -24.85 -5.91 -9.71
CA LYS A 289 -25.90 -6.33 -10.65
C LYS A 289 -26.12 -7.84 -10.68
N HIS A 290 -25.16 -8.60 -10.19
CA HIS A 290 -25.17 -10.06 -10.24
C HIS A 290 -24.30 -10.63 -9.13
N VAL A 291 -24.73 -11.75 -8.54
CA VAL A 291 -23.92 -12.59 -7.66
C VAL A 291 -23.67 -13.92 -8.38
N PRO A 292 -22.42 -14.27 -8.68
CA PRO A 292 -22.14 -15.54 -9.34
C PRO A 292 -22.52 -16.74 -8.47
N LYS A 293 -22.96 -17.84 -9.09
CA LYS A 293 -23.29 -19.08 -8.33
C LYS A 293 -22.05 -19.83 -7.86
N SER A 294 -20.93 -19.63 -8.54
CA SER A 294 -19.61 -20.16 -8.19
C SER A 294 -18.53 -19.23 -8.74
N SER A 295 -17.35 -19.25 -8.14
CA SER A 295 -16.19 -18.46 -8.57
C SER A 295 -14.91 -19.08 -8.01
N ASN A 296 -13.93 -19.38 -8.87
CA ASN A 296 -12.57 -19.74 -8.47
C ASN A 296 -12.43 -20.81 -7.35
N GLY A 297 -13.26 -21.86 -7.39
CA GLY A 297 -13.26 -22.94 -6.38
C GLY A 297 -14.11 -22.65 -5.15
N PHE A 298 -15.06 -21.71 -5.26
CA PHE A 298 -16.03 -21.36 -4.25
C PHE A 298 -17.46 -21.45 -4.80
N VAL A 299 -18.36 -22.03 -4.02
CA VAL A 299 -19.77 -22.16 -4.37
C VAL A 299 -20.62 -21.26 -3.48
N LEU A 300 -21.62 -20.63 -4.06
CA LEU A 300 -22.64 -19.90 -3.32
C LEU A 300 -23.61 -20.87 -2.67
N LYS A 301 -23.82 -20.73 -1.36
CA LYS A 301 -24.85 -21.39 -0.58
C LYS A 301 -25.80 -20.35 -0.02
N ASP A 302 -27.08 -20.68 0.04
CA ASP A 302 -28.13 -19.83 0.62
C ASP A 302 -29.00 -20.62 1.62
N ASN A 303 -28.37 -21.52 2.35
CA ASN A 303 -29.03 -22.40 3.30
C ASN A 303 -28.78 -22.03 4.77
N LEU A 304 -28.04 -20.95 5.08
CA LEU A 304 -27.84 -20.49 6.46
C LEU A 304 -29.10 -19.78 6.95
N LYS A 305 -29.94 -20.49 7.71
CA LYS A 305 -31.22 -19.99 8.22
C LYS A 305 -31.04 -18.90 9.28
N LEU A 306 -31.65 -17.75 9.05
CA LEU A 306 -31.65 -16.62 9.98
C LEU A 306 -32.88 -16.62 10.88
N SER A 307 -34.06 -16.35 10.29
CA SER A 307 -35.36 -16.27 10.97
C SER A 307 -36.48 -16.35 9.93
N GLY A 308 -37.56 -17.08 10.23
CA GLY A 308 -38.60 -17.38 9.25
C GLY A 308 -37.98 -18.02 8.00
N ASP A 309 -38.36 -17.51 6.83
CA ASP A 309 -37.80 -17.97 5.56
C ASP A 309 -36.45 -17.33 5.22
N ALA A 310 -36.04 -16.26 5.93
CA ALA A 310 -34.80 -15.56 5.63
C ALA A 310 -33.57 -16.44 5.76
N VAL A 311 -32.71 -16.36 4.75
CA VAL A 311 -31.43 -17.05 4.69
C VAL A 311 -30.32 -16.04 4.44
N GLN A 312 -29.15 -16.32 5.00
CA GLN A 312 -27.93 -15.62 4.64
C GLN A 312 -27.23 -16.36 3.50
N PRO A 313 -27.08 -15.75 2.33
CA PRO A 313 -26.20 -16.29 1.29
C PRO A 313 -24.72 -16.08 1.66
N TYR A 314 -23.87 -17.06 1.36
CA TYR A 314 -22.44 -17.06 1.63
C TYR A 314 -21.69 -17.93 0.62
N TYR A 315 -20.44 -17.56 0.31
CA TYR A 315 -19.52 -18.44 -0.42
C TYR A 315 -18.81 -19.36 0.55
N ILE A 316 -18.54 -20.59 0.12
CA ILE A 316 -17.72 -21.58 0.83
C ILE A 316 -16.85 -22.32 -0.19
N THR A 317 -15.65 -22.74 0.22
CA THR A 317 -14.76 -23.60 -0.58
C THR A 317 -15.54 -24.79 -1.18
N GLU A 318 -15.27 -25.11 -2.45
CA GLU A 318 -15.83 -26.27 -3.14
C GLU A 318 -15.06 -27.56 -2.83
N ASP A 319 -15.72 -28.71 -3.06
CA ASP A 319 -15.11 -30.04 -3.02
C ASP A 319 -14.28 -30.39 -1.76
N TYR A 320 -14.64 -29.81 -0.60
CA TYR A 320 -14.06 -30.20 0.67
C TYR A 320 -14.76 -31.44 1.24
N ASN A 321 -14.00 -32.24 2.00
CA ASN A 321 -14.55 -33.25 2.89
C ASN A 321 -14.48 -32.70 4.31
N ALA A 322 -15.62 -32.59 5.00
CA ALA A 322 -15.68 -31.96 6.31
C ALA A 322 -14.80 -32.66 7.37
N ASP A 323 -14.59 -33.97 7.21
CA ASP A 323 -13.70 -34.76 8.07
C ASP A 323 -12.21 -34.40 7.89
N ASP A 324 -11.83 -33.82 6.76
CA ASP A 324 -10.43 -33.42 6.51
C ASP A 324 -10.15 -32.00 7.04
N VAL A 325 -11.19 -31.20 7.33
CA VAL A 325 -11.05 -29.76 7.63
C VAL A 325 -10.68 -29.55 9.10
N LYS A 326 -9.59 -28.82 9.33
CA LYS A 326 -9.05 -28.49 10.65
C LYS A 326 -9.22 -27.02 11.04
N ARG A 327 -9.39 -26.15 10.04
CA ARG A 327 -9.51 -24.70 10.21
C ARG A 327 -10.57 -24.13 9.28
N ALA A 328 -11.33 -23.16 9.77
CA ALA A 328 -12.16 -22.33 8.90
C ALA A 328 -11.74 -20.87 8.98
N ILE A 329 -11.91 -20.16 7.87
CA ILE A 329 -11.67 -18.72 7.79
C ILE A 329 -12.97 -18.07 7.32
N ILE A 330 -13.55 -17.21 8.14
CA ILE A 330 -14.60 -16.29 7.75
C ILE A 330 -13.93 -15.00 7.27
N VAL A 331 -13.91 -14.76 5.97
CA VAL A 331 -13.44 -13.48 5.39
C VAL A 331 -14.64 -12.56 5.16
N ILE A 332 -14.64 -11.40 5.83
CA ILE A 332 -15.69 -10.38 5.69
C ILE A 332 -15.27 -9.41 4.57
N PRO A 333 -16.12 -9.19 3.54
CA PRO A 333 -15.77 -8.34 2.42
C PRO A 333 -15.66 -6.87 2.82
N GLY A 334 -14.86 -6.11 2.07
CA GLY A 334 -14.77 -4.65 2.18
C GLY A 334 -15.95 -3.92 1.54
N MET A 335 -15.82 -2.60 1.37
CA MET A 335 -16.87 -1.74 0.82
C MET A 335 -17.46 -2.23 -0.52
N PRO A 336 -16.70 -2.83 -1.45
CA PRO A 336 -17.28 -3.37 -2.69
C PRO A 336 -18.27 -4.54 -2.48
N ARG A 337 -18.23 -5.28 -1.36
CA ARG A 337 -19.13 -6.40 -1.02
C ARG A 337 -19.06 -7.63 -1.95
N ASP A 338 -18.08 -7.68 -2.85
CA ASP A 338 -17.84 -8.75 -3.82
C ASP A 338 -17.19 -9.98 -3.17
N SER A 339 -17.90 -10.68 -2.30
CA SER A 339 -17.38 -11.80 -1.48
C SER A 339 -16.61 -12.88 -2.25
N TRP A 340 -16.94 -13.14 -3.52
CA TRP A 340 -16.19 -14.07 -4.38
C TRP A 340 -14.76 -13.59 -4.68
N LYS A 341 -14.56 -12.27 -4.77
CA LYS A 341 -13.23 -11.68 -4.85
C LYS A 341 -12.44 -11.96 -3.58
N TRP A 342 -13.04 -11.71 -2.42
CA TRP A 342 -12.40 -11.84 -1.11
C TRP A 342 -11.99 -13.28 -0.79
N THR A 343 -12.86 -14.24 -1.09
CA THR A 343 -12.54 -15.67 -1.00
C THR A 343 -11.39 -16.06 -1.93
N THR A 344 -11.39 -15.59 -3.18
CA THR A 344 -10.28 -15.82 -4.13
C THR A 344 -8.95 -15.27 -3.60
N LEU A 345 -8.94 -14.03 -3.07
CA LEU A 345 -7.73 -13.41 -2.54
C LEU A 345 -7.18 -14.15 -1.30
N MET A 346 -8.07 -14.53 -0.38
CA MET A 346 -7.69 -15.35 0.78
C MET A 346 -7.18 -16.74 0.34
N GLN A 347 -7.77 -17.32 -0.71
CA GLN A 347 -7.32 -18.59 -1.28
C GLN A 347 -5.93 -18.49 -1.93
N ASN A 348 -5.60 -17.37 -2.57
CA ASN A 348 -4.26 -17.12 -3.09
C ASN A 348 -3.24 -17.04 -1.95
N ALA A 349 -3.59 -16.36 -0.85
CA ALA A 349 -2.75 -16.30 0.35
C ALA A 349 -2.56 -17.71 0.97
N PHE A 350 -3.64 -18.50 1.08
CA PHE A 350 -3.56 -19.88 1.57
C PHE A 350 -2.75 -20.79 0.65
N ARG A 351 -2.82 -20.58 -0.67
CA ARG A 351 -2.05 -21.34 -1.66
C ARG A 351 -0.56 -21.26 -1.39
N TYR A 352 -0.07 -20.07 -1.03
CA TYR A 352 1.32 -19.91 -0.61
C TYR A 352 1.65 -20.78 0.61
N VAL A 353 0.78 -20.81 1.61
CA VAL A 353 0.98 -21.57 2.85
C VAL A 353 1.10 -23.07 2.57
N TYR A 354 0.13 -23.69 1.89
CA TYR A 354 0.17 -25.15 1.66
C TYR A 354 1.17 -25.58 0.58
N THR A 355 1.45 -24.75 -0.42
CA THR A 355 2.44 -25.09 -1.48
C THR A 355 3.85 -25.10 -0.92
N ASN A 356 4.15 -24.18 -0.01
CA ASN A 356 5.42 -24.12 0.71
C ASN A 356 5.44 -25.02 1.96
N LYS A 357 4.40 -25.85 2.17
CA LYS A 357 4.28 -26.77 3.31
C LYS A 357 4.45 -26.08 4.68
N LYS A 358 4.13 -24.78 4.77
CA LYS A 358 4.18 -24.04 6.03
C LYS A 358 3.21 -24.69 7.01
N TYR A 359 3.65 -24.82 8.27
CA TYR A 359 2.85 -25.40 9.37
C TYR A 359 2.40 -26.86 9.15
N GLY A 360 2.95 -27.55 8.15
CA GLY A 360 2.45 -28.88 7.76
C GLY A 360 1.04 -28.88 7.17
N MET A 361 0.49 -27.71 6.83
CA MET A 361 -0.85 -27.59 6.26
C MET A 361 -0.95 -28.19 4.87
N LYS A 362 -2.04 -28.92 4.65
CA LYS A 362 -2.48 -29.42 3.34
C LYS A 362 -3.60 -28.54 2.80
N LYS A 363 -3.76 -28.52 1.47
CA LYS A 363 -4.83 -27.77 0.79
C LYS A 363 -6.23 -28.04 1.36
N LYS A 364 -6.52 -29.28 1.79
CA LYS A 364 -7.84 -29.68 2.31
C LYS A 364 -8.05 -29.35 3.79
N ASP A 365 -7.00 -28.97 4.52
CA ASP A 365 -7.11 -28.75 5.97
C ASP A 365 -7.87 -27.46 6.31
N THR A 366 -8.05 -26.55 5.35
CA THR A 366 -8.71 -25.25 5.58
C THR A 366 -9.83 -25.01 4.59
N ILE A 367 -10.97 -24.55 5.09
CA ILE A 367 -12.05 -23.96 4.28
C ILE A 367 -12.11 -22.45 4.49
N ILE A 368 -12.47 -21.73 3.43
CA ILE A 368 -12.69 -20.30 3.45
C ILE A 368 -14.17 -20.04 3.16
N VAL A 369 -14.76 -19.16 3.95
CA VAL A 369 -16.18 -18.79 3.92
C VAL A 369 -16.30 -17.28 3.87
N SER A 370 -17.19 -16.74 3.05
CA SER A 370 -17.47 -15.30 3.01
C SER A 370 -18.98 -15.05 2.92
N PRO A 371 -19.62 -14.50 3.98
CA PRO A 371 -21.02 -14.11 3.91
C PRO A 371 -21.20 -12.92 2.96
N LEU A 372 -22.27 -12.96 2.17
CA LEU A 372 -22.65 -11.80 1.37
C LEU A 372 -23.17 -10.67 2.27
N ALA A 373 -22.78 -9.44 1.98
CA ALA A 373 -23.28 -8.25 2.66
C ALA A 373 -24.18 -7.41 1.74
N LEU A 374 -25.17 -8.04 1.09
CA LEU A 374 -26.01 -7.39 0.09
C LEU A 374 -26.77 -6.20 0.68
N ILE A 375 -26.84 -5.09 -0.08
CA ILE A 375 -27.56 -3.88 0.33
C ILE A 375 -28.79 -3.63 -0.55
N LYS A 376 -29.68 -2.72 -0.12
CA LYS A 376 -30.90 -2.37 -0.86
C LYS A 376 -30.61 -2.05 -2.33
N GLU A 377 -29.54 -1.32 -2.59
CA GLU A 377 -29.12 -0.93 -3.92
C GLU A 377 -28.72 -2.15 -4.78
N ASP A 378 -28.09 -3.18 -4.18
CA ASP A 378 -27.75 -4.42 -4.87
C ASP A 378 -29.04 -5.18 -5.26
N MET A 379 -30.03 -5.22 -4.37
CA MET A 379 -31.36 -5.79 -4.64
C MET A 379 -32.07 -5.04 -5.78
N GLU A 380 -32.07 -3.71 -5.74
CA GLU A 380 -32.66 -2.86 -6.80
C GLU A 380 -31.95 -3.01 -8.15
N ALA A 381 -30.64 -3.30 -8.14
CA ALA A 381 -29.83 -3.52 -9.34
C ALA A 381 -29.93 -4.96 -9.88
N GLY A 382 -30.66 -5.86 -9.21
CA GLY A 382 -30.94 -7.22 -9.67
C GLY A 382 -29.97 -8.30 -9.19
N ALA A 383 -29.13 -8.03 -8.19
CA ALA A 383 -28.18 -9.02 -7.67
C ALA A 383 -28.78 -10.06 -6.70
N VAL A 384 -30.02 -9.86 -6.25
CA VAL A 384 -30.71 -10.77 -5.33
C VAL A 384 -31.57 -11.74 -6.13
N ASP A 385 -31.09 -12.98 -6.28
CA ASP A 385 -31.75 -14.01 -7.09
C ASP A 385 -32.84 -14.79 -6.35
N ASN A 386 -32.98 -14.57 -5.03
CA ASN A 386 -33.92 -15.29 -4.17
C ASN A 386 -34.48 -14.34 -3.10
N ASP A 387 -35.82 -14.21 -3.06
CA ASP A 387 -36.52 -13.29 -2.15
C ASP A 387 -36.29 -13.57 -0.66
N SER A 388 -35.79 -14.76 -0.32
CA SER A 388 -35.43 -15.13 1.05
C SER A 388 -34.06 -14.61 1.47
N TRP A 389 -33.24 -14.08 0.56
CA TRP A 389 -31.89 -13.62 0.90
C TRP A 389 -31.90 -12.39 1.79
N ALA A 390 -31.03 -12.42 2.79
CA ALA A 390 -30.76 -11.30 3.68
C ALA A 390 -30.18 -10.11 2.90
N VAL A 391 -30.86 -8.96 3.02
CA VAL A 391 -30.40 -7.67 2.49
C VAL A 391 -30.34 -6.65 3.63
N TYR A 392 -29.34 -5.78 3.64
CA TYR A 392 -29.08 -4.80 4.69
C TYR A 392 -29.28 -3.36 4.20
N LYS A 393 -29.46 -2.43 5.15
CA LYS A 393 -29.52 -1.00 4.86
C LYS A 393 -28.10 -0.44 4.68
N ASN A 394 -27.71 -0.11 3.46
CA ASN A 394 -26.43 0.50 3.13
C ASN A 394 -25.27 -0.29 3.78
N SER A 395 -24.20 0.40 4.19
CA SER A 395 -23.07 -0.21 4.89
C SER A 395 -23.32 -0.49 6.39
N PHE A 396 -24.55 -0.38 6.91
CA PHE A 396 -24.82 -0.59 8.35
C PHE A 396 -24.61 -2.03 8.80
N TRP A 397 -24.56 -3.00 7.89
CA TRP A 397 -24.14 -4.37 8.22
C TRP A 397 -22.78 -4.40 8.93
N SER A 398 -21.86 -3.49 8.55
CA SER A 398 -20.53 -3.37 9.17
C SER A 398 -20.57 -2.87 10.61
N ALA A 399 -21.74 -2.43 11.08
CA ALA A 399 -22.01 -1.97 12.45
C ALA A 399 -23.09 -2.82 13.14
N GLY A 400 -23.34 -4.05 12.66
CA GLY A 400 -24.33 -4.94 13.23
C GLY A 400 -25.77 -4.56 12.89
N GLY A 401 -25.99 -3.81 11.80
CA GLY A 401 -27.32 -3.42 11.31
C GLY A 401 -28.19 -4.63 10.94
N HIS A 402 -29.50 -4.41 10.90
CA HIS A 402 -30.48 -5.46 10.67
C HIS A 402 -30.80 -5.68 9.19
N THR A 403 -31.26 -6.89 8.89
CA THR A 403 -31.90 -7.22 7.61
C THR A 403 -33.10 -6.31 7.34
N ILE A 404 -33.22 -5.80 6.13
CA ILE A 404 -34.40 -5.09 5.61
C ILE A 404 -35.19 -5.94 4.60
N SER A 405 -34.57 -7.00 4.08
CA SER A 405 -35.22 -8.00 3.24
C SER A 405 -34.75 -9.42 3.63
N PRO A 406 -35.63 -10.44 3.56
CA PRO A 406 -37.09 -10.29 3.46
C PRO A 406 -37.66 -9.51 4.66
N LYS A 407 -38.91 -9.04 4.56
CA LYS A 407 -39.56 -8.35 5.68
C LYS A 407 -39.86 -9.35 6.80
N LEU A 408 -39.09 -9.27 7.88
CA LEU A 408 -39.22 -10.13 9.05
C LEU A 408 -39.96 -9.43 10.18
N LYS A 409 -40.73 -10.19 10.97
CA LYS A 409 -41.31 -9.71 12.24
C LYS A 409 -40.23 -9.25 13.20
N ASN A 410 -39.14 -10.02 13.27
CA ASN A 410 -37.93 -9.71 14.04
C ASN A 410 -36.73 -9.69 13.07
N PRO A 411 -36.34 -8.51 12.55
CA PRO A 411 -35.14 -8.37 11.73
C PRO A 411 -33.88 -8.90 12.42
N VAL A 412 -32.99 -9.51 11.65
CA VAL A 412 -31.78 -10.17 12.20
C VAL A 412 -30.57 -9.27 12.00
N SER A 413 -29.80 -9.04 13.06
CA SER A 413 -28.53 -8.29 12.98
C SER A 413 -27.49 -9.07 12.16
N TYR A 414 -26.66 -8.37 11.39
CA TYR A 414 -25.49 -8.98 10.74
C TYR A 414 -24.58 -9.71 11.75
N PHE A 415 -24.47 -9.23 12.99
CA PHE A 415 -23.68 -9.90 14.02
C PHE A 415 -24.35 -11.17 14.57
N THR A 416 -25.68 -11.22 14.63
CA THR A 416 -26.40 -12.47 14.90
C THR A 416 -26.22 -13.48 13.77
N MET A 417 -26.10 -13.02 12.52
CA MET A 417 -25.74 -13.90 11.41
C MET A 417 -24.33 -14.46 11.57
N LEU A 418 -23.35 -13.62 11.95
CA LEU A 418 -21.99 -14.09 12.21
C LEU A 418 -21.93 -15.11 13.35
N ASP A 419 -22.72 -14.93 14.42
CA ASP A 419 -22.87 -15.95 15.48
C ASP A 419 -23.30 -17.30 14.88
N LYS A 420 -24.37 -17.30 14.07
CA LYS A 420 -24.88 -18.53 13.42
C LYS A 420 -23.86 -19.16 12.48
N LEU A 421 -23.04 -18.36 11.80
CA LEU A 421 -22.00 -18.85 10.91
C LEU A 421 -20.85 -19.49 11.70
N VAL A 422 -20.45 -18.86 12.82
CA VAL A 422 -19.49 -19.44 13.77
C VAL A 422 -20.03 -20.73 14.37
N ASP A 423 -21.28 -20.76 14.83
CA ASP A 423 -21.92 -21.95 15.39
C ASP A 423 -21.93 -23.10 14.37
N MET A 424 -22.22 -22.82 13.10
CA MET A 424 -22.19 -23.83 12.04
C MET A 424 -20.79 -24.41 11.82
N LEU A 425 -19.74 -23.59 11.89
CA LEU A 425 -18.36 -24.02 11.65
C LEU A 425 -17.74 -24.75 12.85
N LEU A 426 -18.18 -24.44 14.07
CA LEU A 426 -17.77 -25.12 15.30
C LEU A 426 -18.65 -26.32 15.67
N ASP A 427 -19.72 -26.57 14.91
CA ASP A 427 -20.57 -27.74 15.08
C ASP A 427 -19.80 -29.03 14.75
N LYS A 428 -19.34 -29.73 15.79
CA LYS A 428 -18.57 -30.97 15.69
C LYS A 428 -19.31 -32.11 14.98
N SER A 429 -20.64 -32.04 14.82
CA SER A 429 -21.39 -33.00 14.01
C SER A 429 -21.28 -32.75 12.50
N LYS A 430 -20.91 -31.52 12.12
CA LYS A 430 -20.67 -31.12 10.73
C LYS A 430 -19.18 -31.09 10.40
N PHE A 431 -18.38 -30.53 11.30
CA PHE A 431 -16.94 -30.35 11.15
C PHE A 431 -16.23 -30.92 12.39
N PRO A 432 -15.95 -32.23 12.41
CA PRO A 432 -15.41 -32.87 13.62
C PRO A 432 -14.03 -32.34 14.01
N ASN A 433 -13.24 -31.89 13.04
CA ASN A 433 -11.83 -31.55 13.24
C ASN A 433 -11.53 -30.04 13.23
N ILE A 434 -12.53 -29.15 13.03
CA ILE A 434 -12.30 -27.70 13.12
C ILE A 434 -12.09 -27.29 14.57
N ASP A 435 -10.88 -26.83 14.89
CA ASP A 435 -10.54 -26.33 16.23
C ASP A 435 -10.41 -24.81 16.29
N LYS A 436 -10.08 -24.18 15.17
CA LYS A 436 -9.94 -22.72 15.06
C LYS A 436 -10.77 -22.16 13.91
N VAL A 437 -11.50 -21.09 14.19
CA VAL A 437 -12.19 -20.24 13.21
C VAL A 437 -11.55 -18.86 13.24
N VAL A 438 -10.99 -18.44 12.11
CA VAL A 438 -10.42 -17.09 11.96
C VAL A 438 -11.46 -16.17 11.35
N ILE A 439 -11.72 -15.05 12.01
CA ILE A 439 -12.60 -13.99 11.50
C ILE A 439 -11.70 -12.85 11.02
N ALA A 440 -11.62 -12.70 9.71
CA ALA A 440 -10.69 -11.79 9.05
C ALA A 440 -11.43 -10.75 8.19
N GLY A 441 -10.96 -9.52 8.20
CA GLY A 441 -11.50 -8.48 7.34
C GLY A 441 -10.48 -7.36 7.12
N HIS A 442 -10.56 -6.71 5.95
CA HIS A 442 -9.79 -5.51 5.61
C HIS A 442 -10.74 -4.34 5.33
N SER A 443 -10.30 -3.10 5.58
CA SER A 443 -11.08 -1.88 5.29
C SER A 443 -12.45 -1.88 6.00
N LEU A 444 -13.57 -1.74 5.28
CA LEU A 444 -14.91 -1.83 5.85
C LEU A 444 -15.20 -3.20 6.49
N GLY A 445 -14.63 -4.29 5.94
CA GLY A 445 -14.71 -5.62 6.52
C GLY A 445 -13.99 -5.67 7.86
N ALA A 446 -12.82 -5.02 7.98
CA ALA A 446 -12.11 -4.89 9.25
C ALA A 446 -12.89 -4.08 10.29
N GLN A 447 -13.63 -3.04 9.87
CA GLN A 447 -14.54 -2.36 10.79
C GLN A 447 -15.58 -3.33 11.34
N ALA A 448 -16.17 -4.18 10.49
CA ALA A 448 -17.14 -5.18 10.92
C ALA A 448 -16.52 -6.21 11.86
N VAL A 449 -15.33 -6.73 11.54
CA VAL A 449 -14.59 -7.66 12.40
C VAL A 449 -14.28 -7.01 13.76
N GLN A 450 -13.72 -5.81 13.77
CA GLN A 450 -13.37 -5.13 15.01
C GLN A 450 -14.61 -4.82 15.85
N ARG A 451 -15.67 -4.29 15.25
CA ARG A 451 -16.93 -4.01 15.94
C ARG A 451 -17.54 -5.28 16.52
N TYR A 452 -17.65 -6.34 15.71
CA TYR A 452 -18.14 -7.64 16.16
C TYR A 452 -17.26 -8.18 17.29
N SER A 453 -15.94 -8.08 17.16
CA SER A 453 -15.00 -8.50 18.20
C SER A 453 -15.13 -7.70 19.52
N VAL A 454 -15.75 -6.52 19.51
CA VAL A 454 -16.01 -5.76 20.73
C VAL A 454 -17.38 -6.08 21.32
N VAL A 455 -18.43 -6.15 20.49
CA VAL A 455 -19.81 -6.29 21.00
C VAL A 455 -20.33 -7.72 21.05
N ARG A 456 -19.65 -8.68 20.42
CA ARG A 456 -20.03 -10.11 20.42
C ARG A 456 -20.24 -10.58 21.86
N LYS A 457 -21.39 -11.24 22.07
CA LYS A 457 -21.73 -11.83 23.36
C LYS A 457 -20.68 -12.88 23.74
N TYR A 458 -20.17 -12.78 24.97
CA TYR A 458 -19.17 -13.71 25.46
C TYR A 458 -19.74 -15.13 25.49
N ASN A 459 -19.01 -16.07 24.87
CA ASN A 459 -19.34 -17.49 24.94
C ASN A 459 -18.08 -18.28 25.27
N LYS A 460 -17.96 -18.68 26.55
CA LYS A 460 -16.78 -19.38 27.09
C LYS A 460 -16.40 -20.62 26.27
N ASP A 461 -17.38 -21.35 25.74
CA ASP A 461 -17.14 -22.59 25.01
C ASP A 461 -16.59 -22.37 23.59
N GLN A 462 -16.55 -21.11 23.13
CA GLN A 462 -16.11 -20.75 21.78
C GLN A 462 -14.92 -19.77 21.76
N GLU A 463 -14.70 -18.96 22.80
CA GLU A 463 -13.69 -17.89 22.75
C GLU A 463 -12.29 -18.40 22.39
N ASP A 464 -11.87 -19.55 22.95
CA ASP A 464 -10.55 -20.14 22.66
C ASP A 464 -10.42 -20.64 21.22
N SER A 465 -11.54 -20.89 20.54
CA SER A 465 -11.59 -21.34 19.15
C SER A 465 -11.59 -20.19 18.14
N LEU A 466 -11.64 -18.93 18.58
CA LEU A 466 -11.76 -17.77 17.70
C LEU A 466 -10.46 -16.96 17.62
N LEU A 467 -10.04 -16.68 16.39
CA LEU A 467 -8.92 -15.77 16.09
C LEU A 467 -9.44 -14.57 15.30
N TRP A 468 -8.95 -13.37 15.61
CA TRP A 468 -9.48 -12.12 15.04
C TRP A 468 -8.40 -11.37 14.28
N TRP A 469 -8.55 -11.24 12.96
CA TRP A 469 -7.61 -10.51 12.11
C TRP A 469 -8.26 -9.21 11.59
N ILE A 470 -7.67 -8.06 11.95
CA ILE A 470 -8.24 -6.73 11.71
C ILE A 470 -7.26 -5.91 10.85
N GLY A 471 -7.54 -5.78 9.55
CA GLY A 471 -6.68 -5.08 8.60
C GLY A 471 -7.16 -3.68 8.21
N ASN A 472 -6.38 -2.63 8.49
CA ASN A 472 -6.62 -1.25 8.03
C ASN A 472 -8.09 -0.74 8.14
N PRO A 473 -8.78 -0.84 9.28
CA PRO A 473 -10.15 -0.36 9.38
C PRO A 473 -10.25 1.17 9.23
N GLY A 474 -11.26 1.62 8.49
CA GLY A 474 -11.61 3.05 8.31
C GLY A 474 -11.93 3.80 9.60
N SER A 475 -12.47 3.12 10.62
CA SER A 475 -12.71 3.66 11.95
C SER A 475 -12.82 2.51 12.95
N TRP A 476 -12.66 2.82 14.23
CA TRP A 476 -12.64 1.85 15.32
C TRP A 476 -13.82 2.08 16.26
N VAL A 477 -14.31 1.04 16.93
CA VAL A 477 -15.00 1.22 18.21
C VAL A 477 -13.94 1.60 19.22
N TRP A 478 -13.96 2.85 19.67
CA TRP A 478 -13.02 3.29 20.69
C TRP A 478 -13.42 2.73 22.07
N LEU A 479 -12.44 2.24 22.82
CA LEU A 479 -12.67 1.47 24.06
C LEU A 479 -12.78 2.35 25.31
N THR A 480 -12.48 3.63 25.19
CA THR A 480 -12.50 4.60 26.29
C THR A 480 -13.28 5.85 25.87
N ASP A 481 -13.59 6.73 26.81
CA ASP A 481 -14.14 8.06 26.54
C ASP A 481 -13.07 9.07 26.08
N LYS A 482 -11.81 8.88 26.50
CA LYS A 482 -10.66 9.66 26.07
C LYS A 482 -10.32 9.42 24.61
N ARG A 483 -10.05 10.49 23.86
CA ARG A 483 -9.70 10.46 22.43
C ARG A 483 -8.27 10.97 22.20
N PRO A 484 -7.52 10.38 21.26
CA PRO A 484 -6.13 10.73 20.97
C PRO A 484 -5.99 12.09 20.29
N THR A 485 -7.02 12.53 19.57
CA THR A 485 -7.02 13.76 18.80
C THR A 485 -8.25 14.60 19.14
N TYR A 486 -8.15 15.90 18.90
CA TYR A 486 -9.27 16.82 18.99
C TYR A 486 -9.80 17.13 17.58
N TRP A 487 -11.13 17.18 17.45
CA TRP A 487 -11.80 17.65 16.26
C TRP A 487 -12.91 18.62 16.68
N PRO A 488 -13.16 19.74 15.97
CA PRO A 488 -14.13 20.73 16.43
C PRO A 488 -15.60 20.34 16.19
N LYS A 489 -15.86 19.29 15.40
CA LYS A 489 -17.22 18.88 15.01
C LYS A 489 -17.71 17.67 15.79
N CYS A 490 -18.99 17.67 16.18
CA CYS A 490 -19.72 16.57 16.82
C CYS A 490 -19.08 15.92 18.07
N PRO A 491 -18.57 16.70 19.05
CA PRO A 491 -17.94 16.13 20.25
C PRO A 491 -18.87 15.16 21.01
N ASP A 492 -20.14 15.48 21.11
CA ASP A 492 -21.12 14.68 21.86
C ASP A 492 -21.42 13.32 21.21
N LEU A 493 -21.03 13.14 19.95
CA LEU A 493 -21.25 11.90 19.19
C LEU A 493 -20.00 11.03 19.13
N MET A 494 -18.85 11.46 19.66
CA MET A 494 -17.60 10.70 19.51
C MET A 494 -17.69 9.30 20.14
N ASN A 495 -18.50 9.15 21.21
CA ASN A 495 -18.70 7.90 21.95
C ASN A 495 -19.93 7.11 21.51
N THR A 496 -20.72 7.59 20.55
CA THR A 496 -21.89 6.85 20.09
C THR A 496 -21.48 5.69 19.18
N TRP A 497 -22.25 4.61 19.19
CA TRP A 497 -22.02 3.50 18.28
C TRP A 497 -22.09 3.98 16.82
N PRO A 498 -21.18 3.54 15.92
CA PRO A 498 -20.15 2.53 16.12
C PRO A 498 -18.73 3.07 16.36
N TYR A 499 -18.60 4.29 16.91
CA TYR A 499 -17.31 4.96 17.16
C TYR A 499 -16.85 4.89 18.61
N GLY A 500 -17.75 4.53 19.53
CA GLY A 500 -17.46 4.25 20.94
C GLY A 500 -18.55 3.40 21.57
N LEU A 501 -18.50 3.30 22.90
CA LEU A 501 -19.32 2.40 23.72
C LEU A 501 -20.30 3.14 24.64
N ASN A 502 -20.92 4.23 24.18
CA ASN A 502 -22.06 4.80 24.89
C ASN A 502 -23.18 3.74 25.01
N GLU A 503 -23.43 3.26 26.22
CA GLU A 503 -24.36 2.16 26.52
C GLU A 503 -25.78 2.42 26.00
N SER A 504 -26.24 3.67 26.06
CA SER A 504 -27.56 4.09 25.55
C SER A 504 -27.68 4.06 24.02
N ALA A 505 -26.55 3.88 23.31
CA ALA A 505 -26.48 3.88 21.85
C ALA A 505 -25.94 2.56 21.28
N LEU A 506 -25.79 1.51 22.09
CA LEU A 506 -25.32 0.20 21.63
C LEU A 506 -26.28 -0.44 20.61
N PRO A 507 -25.78 -1.29 19.69
CA PRO A 507 -26.63 -1.95 18.70
C PRO A 507 -27.58 -2.93 19.38
N ASP A 508 -28.80 -3.10 18.84
CA ASP A 508 -29.82 -4.03 19.38
C ASP A 508 -29.29 -5.45 19.64
N TYR A 509 -28.32 -5.88 18.83
CA TYR A 509 -27.57 -7.13 19.01
C TYR A 509 -27.12 -7.34 20.46
N ASN A 510 -26.63 -6.29 21.12
CA ASN A 510 -26.16 -6.32 22.51
C ASN A 510 -26.45 -4.99 23.26
N LYS A 511 -27.70 -4.49 23.15
CA LYS A 511 -28.11 -3.17 23.66
C LYS A 511 -28.07 -2.97 25.19
N ASN A 512 -28.01 -4.05 25.96
CA ASN A 512 -28.00 -4.00 27.43
C ASN A 512 -26.62 -4.33 28.01
N ALA A 513 -25.58 -4.42 27.19
CA ALA A 513 -24.25 -4.73 27.68
C ALA A 513 -23.63 -3.56 28.43
N ASN A 514 -22.86 -3.89 29.47
CA ASN A 514 -21.98 -2.94 30.13
C ASN A 514 -20.72 -2.70 29.29
N ALA A 515 -20.33 -1.44 29.10
CA ALA A 515 -19.18 -1.07 28.29
C ALA A 515 -17.86 -1.66 28.83
N GLY A 516 -17.70 -1.73 30.16
CA GLY A 516 -16.53 -2.34 30.79
C GLY A 516 -16.40 -3.83 30.47
N ASP A 517 -17.51 -4.57 30.54
CA ASP A 517 -17.52 -6.00 30.16
C ASP A 517 -17.20 -6.20 28.68
N LEU A 518 -17.71 -5.36 27.78
CA LEU A 518 -17.38 -5.41 26.36
C LEU A 518 -15.89 -5.19 26.11
N VAL A 519 -15.30 -4.21 26.80
CA VAL A 519 -13.87 -3.91 26.74
C VAL A 519 -13.04 -5.09 27.27
N ASN A 520 -13.42 -5.65 28.42
CA ASN A 520 -12.73 -6.78 29.03
C ASN A 520 -12.78 -8.03 28.14
N ASN A 521 -13.96 -8.32 27.56
CA ASN A 521 -14.13 -9.43 26.64
C ASN A 521 -13.26 -9.26 25.39
N PHE A 522 -13.23 -8.07 24.78
CA PHE A 522 -12.36 -7.81 23.63
C PHE A 522 -10.88 -7.98 23.97
N ARG A 523 -10.44 -7.41 25.10
CA ARG A 523 -9.04 -7.47 25.54
C ARG A 523 -8.59 -8.89 25.90
N GLY A 524 -9.52 -9.79 26.24
CA GLY A 524 -9.25 -11.20 26.49
C GLY A 524 -9.14 -12.08 25.24
N ARG A 525 -9.41 -11.54 24.05
CA ARG A 525 -9.38 -12.31 22.79
C ARG A 525 -7.99 -12.39 22.19
N THR A 526 -7.81 -13.33 21.25
CA THR A 526 -6.60 -13.45 20.44
C THR A 526 -6.75 -12.66 19.14
N VAL A 527 -6.05 -11.54 19.03
CA VAL A 527 -6.27 -10.53 17.98
C VAL A 527 -4.96 -10.18 17.28
N GLN A 528 -4.96 -10.09 15.95
CA GLN A 528 -3.92 -9.39 15.20
C GLN A 528 -4.48 -8.11 14.59
N ILE A 529 -3.86 -6.99 14.91
CA ILE A 529 -4.08 -5.70 14.28
C ILE A 529 -3.04 -5.53 13.19
N ALA A 530 -3.45 -5.57 11.92
CA ALA A 530 -2.58 -5.40 10.77
C ALA A 530 -2.76 -4.01 10.15
N LEU A 531 -1.68 -3.23 10.05
CA LEU A 531 -1.69 -1.83 9.62
C LEU A 531 -0.64 -1.59 8.53
N ALA A 532 -1.07 -1.20 7.33
CA ALA A 532 -0.14 -0.91 6.25
C ALA A 532 0.51 0.47 6.41
N LEU A 533 1.82 0.55 6.20
CA LEU A 533 2.63 1.74 6.51
C LEU A 533 2.48 2.87 5.47
N ASP A 534 1.94 2.59 4.29
CA ASP A 534 1.59 3.60 3.27
C ASP A 534 0.08 3.89 3.21
N ASP A 535 -0.72 3.37 4.14
CA ASP A 535 -2.17 3.56 4.17
C ASP A 535 -2.58 4.81 4.94
N ASN A 536 -2.33 5.98 4.36
CA ASN A 536 -2.80 7.26 4.88
C ASN A 536 -4.07 7.77 4.18
N GLY A 537 -4.83 6.87 3.54
CA GLY A 537 -6.14 7.20 3.01
C GLY A 537 -7.09 7.65 4.11
N ALA A 538 -7.95 8.64 3.84
CA ALA A 538 -8.85 9.23 4.83
C ALA A 538 -9.80 8.22 5.50
N GLY A 539 -10.13 7.13 4.80
CA GLY A 539 -11.03 6.10 5.30
C GLY A 539 -12.43 6.63 5.61
N ASN A 540 -12.86 6.49 6.86
CA ASN A 540 -14.10 7.09 7.33
C ASN A 540 -13.95 8.61 7.54
N THR A 541 -14.73 9.41 6.81
CA THR A 541 -14.67 10.88 6.87
C THR A 541 -15.75 11.50 7.76
N HIS A 542 -16.53 10.70 8.50
CA HIS A 542 -17.47 11.23 9.48
C HIS A 542 -16.71 11.91 10.62
N CYS A 543 -17.32 12.94 11.21
CA CYS A 543 -16.69 13.78 12.24
C CYS A 543 -16.22 12.98 13.46
N GLN A 544 -16.93 11.91 13.86
CA GLN A 544 -16.54 11.05 14.98
C GLN A 544 -15.20 10.34 14.74
N ALA A 545 -14.91 9.95 13.50
CA ALA A 545 -13.70 9.22 13.15
C ALA A 545 -12.44 10.11 13.27
N TYR A 546 -12.56 11.43 13.09
CA TYR A 546 -11.44 12.36 13.21
C TYR A 546 -10.92 12.51 14.65
N TYR A 547 -11.73 12.19 15.66
CA TYR A 547 -11.24 12.08 17.05
C TYR A 547 -10.36 10.86 17.29
N GLN A 548 -10.32 9.91 16.35
CA GLN A 548 -9.50 8.71 16.45
C GLN A 548 -8.13 8.89 15.77
N GLY A 549 -8.05 9.85 14.83
CA GLY A 549 -6.89 10.07 13.95
C GLY A 549 -7.30 10.57 12.56
N ALA A 550 -6.33 11.05 11.80
CA ALA A 550 -6.53 11.71 10.51
C ALA A 550 -6.84 10.76 9.34
N ASN A 551 -6.33 9.53 9.37
CA ASN A 551 -6.41 8.53 8.30
C ASN A 551 -6.36 7.09 8.85
N HIS A 552 -6.34 6.06 7.98
CA HIS A 552 -6.30 4.66 8.40
C HIS A 552 -5.15 4.33 9.35
N LEU A 553 -3.90 4.57 8.92
CA LEU A 553 -2.70 4.25 9.68
C LEU A 553 -2.62 5.02 10.99
N ASP A 554 -2.97 6.31 10.97
CA ASP A 554 -2.98 7.16 12.18
C ASP A 554 -3.98 6.63 13.22
N ARG A 555 -5.22 6.33 12.80
CA ARG A 555 -6.27 5.79 13.68
C ARG A 555 -5.89 4.44 14.29
N GLY A 556 -5.40 3.52 13.47
CA GLY A 556 -4.96 2.20 13.94
C GLY A 556 -3.80 2.30 14.92
N THR A 557 -2.84 3.19 14.64
CA THR A 557 -1.69 3.42 15.51
C THR A 557 -2.11 4.03 16.85
N HIS A 558 -3.01 5.01 16.84
CA HIS A 558 -3.56 5.55 18.07
C HIS A 558 -4.39 4.54 18.86
N PHE A 559 -5.08 3.61 18.19
CA PHE A 559 -5.81 2.52 18.85
C PHE A 559 -4.85 1.57 19.58
N VAL A 560 -3.76 1.16 18.93
CA VAL A 560 -2.67 0.36 19.56
C VAL A 560 -2.11 1.06 20.79
N LYS A 561 -1.82 2.36 20.70
CA LYS A 561 -1.33 3.14 21.85
C LYS A 561 -2.35 3.24 22.97
N THR A 562 -3.63 3.38 22.62
CA THR A 562 -4.71 3.42 23.62
C THR A 562 -4.82 2.11 24.37
N LEU A 563 -4.77 0.96 23.67
CA LEU A 563 -4.75 -0.36 24.31
C LEU A 563 -3.62 -0.49 25.34
N SER A 564 -2.44 0.03 25.02
CA SER A 564 -1.27 0.00 25.91
C SER A 564 -1.41 0.91 27.13
N ASN A 565 -2.18 1.99 27.02
CA ASN A 565 -2.35 2.98 28.08
C ASN A 565 -3.55 2.68 29.01
N MET A 566 -4.34 1.66 28.67
CA MET A 566 -5.43 1.17 29.52
C MET A 566 -4.90 0.32 30.67
N ASP A 567 -5.71 0.16 31.71
CA ASP A 567 -5.40 -0.70 32.84
C ASP A 567 -5.13 -2.15 32.37
N GLY A 568 -4.05 -2.74 32.88
CA GLY A 568 -3.54 -4.04 32.42
C GLY A 568 -2.62 -3.99 31.20
N GLY A 569 -2.36 -2.80 30.63
CA GLY A 569 -1.38 -2.62 29.56
C GLY A 569 -1.82 -3.20 28.21
N PHE A 570 -0.85 -3.41 27.30
CA PHE A 570 -1.13 -4.03 26.01
C PHE A 570 -1.42 -5.53 26.20
N PRO A 571 -2.56 -6.07 25.71
CA PRO A 571 -2.91 -7.48 25.94
C PRO A 571 -1.86 -8.43 25.35
N SER A 572 -1.46 -9.46 26.10
CA SER A 572 -0.43 -10.42 25.68
C SER A 572 -0.87 -11.33 24.52
N THR A 573 -2.17 -11.49 24.30
CA THR A 573 -2.77 -12.24 23.19
C THR A 573 -2.95 -11.40 21.92
N PHE A 574 -2.57 -10.11 21.96
CA PHE A 574 -2.64 -9.23 20.82
C PHE A 574 -1.29 -9.17 20.09
N GLU A 575 -1.35 -9.18 18.76
CA GLU A 575 -0.22 -8.92 17.87
C GLU A 575 -0.48 -7.65 17.06
N VAL A 576 0.57 -6.86 16.82
CA VAL A 576 0.52 -5.74 15.86
C VAL A 576 1.45 -6.08 14.70
N ASN A 577 0.90 -6.07 13.49
CA ASN A 577 1.62 -6.30 12.25
C ASN A 577 1.62 -5.01 11.41
N TYR A 578 2.68 -4.23 11.50
CA TYR A 578 2.89 -3.13 10.55
C TYR A 578 3.44 -3.68 9.24
N VAL A 579 2.76 -3.43 8.11
CA VAL A 579 3.12 -3.97 6.80
C VAL A 579 3.80 -2.89 5.96
N ALA A 580 5.10 -3.06 5.69
CA ALA A 580 5.91 -2.15 4.89
C ALA A 580 5.55 -2.21 3.39
N HIS A 581 5.66 -1.07 2.71
CA HIS A 581 5.46 -0.90 1.26
C HIS A 581 4.05 -1.23 0.77
N VAL A 582 3.10 -1.31 1.69
CA VAL A 582 1.71 -1.65 1.40
C VAL A 582 0.82 -0.47 1.76
N ALA A 583 -0.11 -0.16 0.87
CA ALA A 583 -1.13 0.87 1.06
C ALA A 583 -2.47 0.25 1.46
N HIS A 584 -3.59 0.87 1.06
CA HIS A 584 -4.93 0.36 1.32
C HIS A 584 -5.32 -0.82 0.42
N GLN A 585 -4.53 -1.89 0.43
CA GLN A 585 -4.64 -3.01 -0.51
C GLN A 585 -5.05 -4.30 0.22
N ASP A 586 -5.99 -5.05 -0.37
CA ASP A 586 -6.61 -6.21 0.26
C ASP A 586 -5.65 -7.42 0.28
N TYR A 587 -5.20 -7.87 -0.90
CA TYR A 587 -4.36 -9.06 -1.04
C TYR A 587 -2.99 -8.94 -0.34
N PRO A 588 -2.20 -7.86 -0.51
CA PRO A 588 -0.91 -7.74 0.17
C PRO A 588 -1.02 -7.77 1.69
N MET A 589 -2.12 -7.24 2.25
CA MET A 589 -2.35 -7.28 3.69
C MET A 589 -2.61 -8.70 4.20
N PHE A 590 -3.40 -9.50 3.48
CA PHE A 590 -3.62 -10.92 3.81
C PHE A 590 -2.36 -11.75 3.62
N ALA A 591 -1.63 -11.48 2.54
CA ALA A 591 -0.49 -12.28 2.13
C ALA A 591 0.81 -11.93 2.88
N SER A 592 0.88 -10.78 3.59
CA SER A 592 2.04 -10.45 4.42
C SER A 592 2.42 -11.60 5.35
N PHE A 593 3.71 -11.89 5.50
CA PHE A 593 4.17 -13.08 6.21
C PHE A 593 3.53 -13.23 7.59
N ARG A 594 3.51 -12.17 8.40
CA ARG A 594 2.90 -12.21 9.73
C ARG A 594 1.38 -12.35 9.71
N SER A 595 0.69 -11.86 8.68
CA SER A 595 -0.73 -12.15 8.49
C SER A 595 -0.95 -13.62 8.12
N LEU A 596 -0.12 -14.20 7.26
CA LEU A 596 -0.20 -15.63 6.95
C LEU A 596 0.03 -16.49 8.19
N ASP A 597 1.01 -16.12 8.99
CA ASP A 597 1.39 -16.83 10.21
C ASP A 597 0.24 -16.78 11.22
N PHE A 598 -0.46 -15.65 11.36
CA PHE A 598 -1.63 -15.54 12.24
C PHE A 598 -2.88 -16.23 11.68
N ILE A 599 -3.27 -15.92 10.45
CA ILE A 599 -4.52 -16.42 9.84
C ILE A 599 -4.47 -17.94 9.68
N PHE A 600 -3.33 -18.49 9.24
CA PHE A 600 -3.23 -19.91 8.93
C PHE A 600 -2.41 -20.70 9.96
N GLY A 601 -1.35 -20.13 10.53
CA GLY A 601 -0.39 -20.87 11.36
C GLY A 601 -0.68 -20.88 12.86
N LYS A 602 -1.24 -19.79 13.42
CA LYS A 602 -1.41 -19.65 14.87
C LYS A 602 -2.35 -20.72 15.41
N ASP A 603 -1.86 -21.57 16.30
CA ASP A 603 -2.58 -22.72 16.86
C ASP A 603 -3.08 -23.74 15.80
N PHE A 604 -2.34 -23.92 14.70
CA PHE A 604 -2.56 -25.01 13.72
C PHE A 604 -1.61 -26.17 14.03
#